data_AF-A0A916NHF0-F1
#
_entry.id   AF-A0A916NHF0-F1
#
_cell.length_a   1.000
_cell.length_b   1.000
_cell.length_c   1.000
_cell.angle_alpha   90.00
_cell.angle_beta   90.00
_cell.angle_gamma   90.00
#
_symmetry.space_group_name_H-M   'P 1'
#
loop_
_entity.id
_entity.type
_entity.pdbx_description
1 polymer ?
#
loop_
_entity_poly.entity_id
_entity_poly.type
_entity_poly.pdbx_seq_one_letter_code
_entity_poly.pdbx_strand_id
1 'polypeptide(L)'
;MKKTVFIMIAMIGMTAVSCAQSAPAEVQEAYKAKFSNAERVKWEKENSTEWEAEFKLDGKEYSANFSNDGEWKETEHEVSKSDLPSAVKQTLSAEFNGYKVEAAESIETPKFSGYEMELEKGESTMEVVIDAKGKVLKKKVEKEDDDDDED
;
A
#
# COMPACT_ATOMS: atom_id res chain seq x y z
N MET A 1 16.94 8.11 -16.71
CA MET A 1 16.22 8.07 -15.42
C MET A 1 15.13 7.03 -15.57
N LYS A 2 15.42 5.78 -15.19
CA LYS A 2 14.40 4.74 -15.16
C LYS A 2 13.49 5.11 -13.99
N LYS A 3 12.22 5.37 -14.26
CA LYS A 3 11.23 5.64 -13.22
C LYS A 3 10.91 4.29 -12.60
N THR A 4 11.60 3.94 -11.52
CA THR A 4 11.25 2.75 -10.76
C THR A 4 9.97 3.07 -10.01
N VAL A 5 8.86 2.51 -10.51
CA VAL A 5 7.59 2.48 -9.80
C VAL A 5 7.72 1.30 -8.85
N PHE A 6 7.89 1.57 -7.55
CA PHE A 6 8.01 0.54 -6.55
C PHE A 6 6.64 0.18 -5.99
N ILE A 7 6.38 -1.11 -6.15
CA ILE A 7 5.23 -1.90 -5.78
C ILE A 7 5.20 -1.94 -4.23
N MET A 8 4.34 -1.10 -3.61
CA MET A 8 3.10 -1.64 -3.04
C MET A 8 3.11 -3.15 -2.90
N ILE A 9 3.47 -3.84 -1.81
CA ILE A 9 3.55 -5.33 -1.83
C ILE A 9 2.16 -5.92 -2.16
N ALA A 10 1.90 -5.98 -3.46
CA ALA A 10 1.22 -6.99 -4.19
C ALA A 10 2.34 -7.78 -4.87
N MET A 11 2.66 -8.97 -4.37
CA MET A 11 3.63 -9.84 -5.03
C MET A 11 3.11 -10.16 -6.44
N ILE A 12 3.59 -9.44 -7.45
CA ILE A 12 3.32 -9.72 -8.85
C ILE A 12 3.92 -11.10 -9.19
N GLY A 13 3.12 -12.13 -9.00
CA GLY A 13 3.32 -13.42 -9.60
C GLY A 13 3.12 -13.28 -11.11
N MET A 14 4.23 -13.23 -11.87
CA MET A 14 4.17 -13.52 -13.29
C MET A 14 3.62 -14.93 -13.50
N THR A 15 2.34 -15.08 -13.84
CA THR A 15 1.88 -16.17 -14.70
C THR A 15 0.75 -15.74 -15.61
N ALA A 16 0.79 -16.29 -16.81
CA ALA A 16 0.01 -15.94 -17.98
C ALA A 16 -1.48 -16.32 -17.92
N VAL A 17 -2.21 -15.75 -18.88
CA VAL A 17 -3.60 -16.05 -19.32
C VAL A 17 -4.67 -15.25 -18.60
N SER A 18 -4.99 -14.09 -19.21
CA SER A 18 -6.13 -13.24 -18.90
C SER A 18 -7.44 -13.93 -19.28
N CYS A 19 -7.94 -14.80 -18.39
CA CYS A 19 -9.36 -14.92 -18.14
C CYS A 19 -9.62 -14.04 -16.92
N ALA A 20 -10.59 -13.13 -16.96
CA ALA A 20 -10.89 -12.26 -15.82
C ALA A 20 -11.15 -13.14 -14.58
N GLN A 21 -10.18 -13.18 -13.67
CA GLN A 21 -10.27 -13.99 -12.47
C GLN A 21 -11.23 -13.30 -11.50
N SER A 22 -12.21 -14.03 -10.98
CA SER A 22 -13.13 -13.52 -9.96
C SER A 22 -12.79 -14.14 -8.62
N ALA A 23 -12.71 -13.33 -7.56
CA ALA A 23 -12.54 -13.82 -6.19
C ALA A 23 -13.72 -14.72 -5.76
N PRO A 24 -13.55 -15.56 -4.72
CA PRO A 24 -14.63 -16.36 -4.14
C PRO A 24 -15.85 -15.52 -3.74
N ALA A 25 -17.03 -16.13 -3.70
CA ALA A 25 -18.28 -15.43 -3.40
C ALA A 25 -18.22 -14.72 -2.03
N GLU A 26 -17.69 -15.39 -1.01
CA GLU A 26 -17.55 -14.84 0.36
C GLU A 26 -16.68 -13.57 0.38
N VAL A 27 -15.58 -13.57 -0.39
CA VAL A 27 -14.71 -12.40 -0.56
C VAL A 27 -15.45 -11.24 -1.24
N GLN A 28 -16.19 -11.53 -2.30
CA GLN A 28 -16.98 -10.51 -3.00
C GLN A 28 -18.10 -9.94 -2.12
N GLU A 29 -18.71 -10.75 -1.25
CA GLU A 29 -19.73 -10.31 -0.30
C GLU A 29 -19.14 -9.43 0.79
N ALA A 30 -18.00 -9.83 1.38
CA ALA A 30 -17.28 -9.03 2.36
C ALA A 30 -16.84 -7.67 1.79
N TYR A 31 -16.31 -7.67 0.57
CA TYR A 31 -15.97 -6.44 -0.15
C TYR A 31 -17.17 -5.53 -0.35
N LYS A 32 -18.30 -6.04 -0.87
CA LYS A 32 -19.52 -5.24 -1.07
C LYS A 32 -20.08 -4.69 0.25
N ALA A 33 -19.94 -5.45 1.33
CA ALA A 33 -20.37 -5.02 2.65
C ALA A 33 -19.51 -3.86 3.19
N LYS A 34 -18.19 -3.88 2.98
CA LYS A 34 -17.27 -2.82 3.41
C LYS A 34 -17.29 -1.60 2.47
N PHE A 35 -17.43 -1.81 1.17
CA PHE A 35 -17.29 -0.80 0.12
C PHE A 35 -18.53 -0.67 -0.77
N SER A 36 -19.69 -0.40 -0.16
CA SER A 36 -20.99 -0.37 -0.84
C SER A 36 -21.12 0.62 -2.01
N ASN A 37 -20.29 1.68 -2.04
CA ASN A 37 -20.28 2.70 -3.09
C ASN A 37 -19.07 2.61 -4.02
N ALA A 38 -18.29 1.53 -3.94
CA ALA A 38 -17.12 1.37 -4.81
C ALA A 38 -17.52 0.96 -6.23
N GLU A 39 -16.72 1.42 -7.19
CA GLU A 39 -16.90 1.20 -8.61
C GLU A 39 -15.69 0.45 -9.20
N ARG A 40 -15.90 -0.19 -10.35
CA ARG A 40 -14.82 -0.74 -11.20
C ARG A 40 -13.89 -1.73 -10.51
N VAL A 41 -14.40 -2.53 -9.58
CA VAL A 41 -13.58 -3.56 -8.90
C VAL A 41 -12.94 -4.52 -9.90
N LYS A 42 -11.63 -4.72 -9.75
CA LYS A 42 -10.85 -5.79 -10.36
C LYS A 42 -10.32 -6.68 -9.24
N TRP A 43 -10.19 -7.97 -9.55
CA TRP A 43 -9.79 -8.97 -8.58
C TRP A 43 -8.49 -9.62 -9.04
N GLU A 44 -7.51 -9.62 -8.15
CA GLU A 44 -6.27 -10.35 -8.33
C GLU A 44 -6.04 -11.27 -7.14
N LYS A 45 -5.35 -12.39 -7.38
CA LYS A 45 -4.98 -13.28 -6.28
C LYS A 45 -3.59 -12.88 -5.83
N GLU A 46 -3.56 -12.20 -4.70
CA GLU A 46 -2.35 -11.65 -4.11
C GLU A 46 -1.35 -12.76 -3.76
N ASN A 47 -1.83 -13.78 -3.07
CA ASN A 47 -1.02 -14.94 -2.70
C ASN A 47 -1.92 -16.17 -2.50
N SER A 48 -1.37 -17.27 -1.97
CA SER A 48 -2.13 -18.50 -1.77
C SER A 48 -3.29 -18.33 -0.77
N THR A 49 -3.21 -17.34 0.11
CA THR A 49 -4.15 -17.11 1.22
C THR A 49 -5.05 -15.89 1.06
N GLU A 50 -4.75 -14.98 0.13
CA GLU A 50 -5.41 -13.68 0.02
C GLU A 50 -5.76 -13.30 -1.41
N TRP A 51 -6.76 -12.44 -1.52
CA TRP A 51 -7.25 -11.78 -2.72
C TRP A 51 -7.20 -10.28 -2.55
N GLU A 52 -6.86 -9.59 -3.62
CA GLU A 52 -6.83 -8.14 -3.69
C GLU A 52 -8.00 -7.64 -4.53
N ALA A 53 -8.69 -6.62 -4.01
CA ALA A 53 -9.66 -5.83 -4.74
C ALA A 53 -9.03 -4.48 -5.08
N GLU A 54 -8.78 -4.22 -6.35
CA GLU A 54 -8.49 -2.86 -6.85
C GLU A 54 -9.78 -2.20 -7.30
N PHE A 55 -10.10 -1.01 -6.80
CA PHE A 55 -11.38 -0.35 -7.09
C PHE A 55 -11.32 1.15 -6.95
N LYS A 56 -12.36 1.82 -7.45
CA LYS A 56 -12.53 3.25 -7.31
C LYS A 56 -13.57 3.58 -6.25
N LEU A 57 -13.22 4.45 -5.30
CA LEU A 57 -14.12 4.97 -4.27
C LEU A 57 -13.93 6.49 -4.19
N ASP A 58 -15.03 7.24 -4.20
CA ASP A 58 -15.03 8.71 -4.15
C ASP A 58 -14.05 9.38 -5.14
N GLY A 59 -13.90 8.79 -6.32
CA GLY A 59 -13.03 9.33 -7.37
C GLY A 59 -11.56 8.92 -7.28
N LYS A 60 -11.14 8.20 -6.23
CA LYS A 60 -9.76 7.75 -6.01
C LYS A 60 -9.65 6.23 -6.19
N GLU A 61 -8.48 5.76 -6.59
CA GLU A 61 -8.16 4.33 -6.63
C GLU A 61 -7.79 3.86 -5.21
N TYR A 62 -8.25 2.67 -4.87
CA TYR A 62 -8.03 1.98 -3.61
C TYR A 62 -7.64 0.53 -3.89
N SER A 63 -6.84 -0.03 -3.02
CA SER A 63 -6.67 -1.48 -2.89
C SER A 63 -7.23 -1.96 -1.55
N ALA A 64 -7.75 -3.18 -1.51
CA ALA A 64 -8.10 -3.87 -0.27
C ALA A 64 -7.86 -5.38 -0.36
N ASN A 65 -7.10 -5.90 0.60
CA ASN A 65 -6.83 -7.33 0.70
C ASN A 65 -7.83 -8.02 1.63
N PHE A 66 -8.24 -9.21 1.21
CA PHE A 66 -9.13 -10.11 1.92
C PHE A 66 -8.52 -11.50 1.95
N SER A 67 -8.68 -12.23 3.04
CA SER A 67 -8.38 -13.67 3.05
C SER A 67 -9.36 -14.44 2.15
N ASN A 68 -9.03 -15.70 1.84
CA ASN A 68 -9.89 -16.59 1.03
C ASN A 68 -11.32 -16.77 1.58
N ASP A 69 -11.54 -16.60 2.89
CA ASP A 69 -12.85 -16.67 3.57
C ASP A 69 -13.51 -15.29 3.79
N GLY A 70 -12.95 -14.23 3.19
CA GLY A 70 -13.55 -12.89 3.20
C GLY A 70 -13.23 -12.04 4.45
N GLU A 71 -12.27 -12.44 5.29
CA GLU A 71 -11.76 -11.55 6.35
C GLU A 71 -11.00 -10.39 5.71
N TRP A 72 -11.46 -9.17 5.95
CA TRP A 72 -10.75 -7.96 5.54
C TRP A 72 -9.41 -7.84 6.28
N LYS A 73 -8.31 -7.68 5.52
CA LYS A 73 -6.95 -7.60 6.05
C LYS A 73 -6.42 -6.17 6.02
N GLU A 74 -6.63 -5.49 4.90
CA GLU A 74 -6.03 -4.18 4.65
C GLU A 74 -6.84 -3.37 3.65
N THR A 75 -6.72 -2.05 3.73
CA THR A 75 -7.17 -1.12 2.70
C THR A 75 -6.21 0.04 2.64
N GLU A 76 -5.82 0.39 1.43
CA GLU A 76 -4.90 1.48 1.17
C GLU A 76 -5.35 2.33 -0.01
N HIS A 77 -4.85 3.57 -0.01
CA HIS A 77 -4.93 4.47 -1.16
C HIS A 77 -3.87 5.56 -1.05
N GLU A 78 -3.41 6.01 -2.21
CA GLU A 78 -2.49 7.15 -2.30
C GLU A 78 -3.12 8.42 -1.70
N VAL A 79 -2.31 9.14 -0.92
CA VAL A 79 -2.63 10.45 -0.38
C VAL A 79 -1.58 11.48 -0.77
N SER A 80 -2.02 12.70 -1.06
CA SER A 80 -1.07 13.79 -1.25
C SER A 80 -0.31 14.06 0.05
N LYS A 81 0.98 14.37 -0.06
CA LYS A 81 1.80 14.91 1.05
C LYS A 81 1.14 16.12 1.71
N SER A 82 0.40 16.91 0.92
CA SER A 82 -0.34 18.07 1.41
C SER A 82 -1.57 17.70 2.24
N ASP A 83 -2.12 16.50 2.08
CA ASP A 83 -3.28 15.99 2.81
C ASP A 83 -2.90 15.25 4.10
N LEU A 84 -1.61 14.95 4.31
CA LEU A 84 -1.16 14.32 5.56
C LEU A 84 -1.53 15.14 6.80
N PRO A 85 -1.93 14.52 7.93
CA PRO A 85 -2.23 15.23 9.16
C PRO A 85 -1.05 16.05 9.67
N SER A 86 -1.35 17.15 10.36
CA SER A 86 -0.32 18.04 10.90
C SER A 86 0.63 17.33 11.88
N ALA A 87 0.17 16.32 12.61
CA ALA A 87 1.02 15.54 13.52
C ALA A 87 2.03 14.68 12.74
N VAL A 88 1.60 14.01 11.67
CA VAL A 88 2.47 13.23 10.78
C VAL A 88 3.53 14.12 10.14
N LYS A 89 3.10 15.28 9.60
CA LYS A 89 4.03 16.28 9.02
C LYS A 89 5.07 16.78 10.02
N GLN A 90 4.68 16.98 11.29
CA GLN A 90 5.61 17.38 12.34
C GLN A 90 6.64 16.28 12.63
N THR A 91 6.21 15.02 12.73
CA THR A 91 7.11 13.88 12.90
C THR A 91 8.09 13.75 11.74
N LEU A 92 7.59 13.87 10.49
CA LEU A 92 8.44 13.87 9.29
C LEU A 92 9.52 14.97 9.36
N SER A 93 9.13 16.19 9.74
CA SER A 93 10.07 17.31 9.87
C SER A 93 11.07 17.13 11.01
N ALA A 94 10.68 16.49 12.11
CA ALA A 94 11.50 16.37 13.32
C ALA A 94 12.47 15.18 13.25
N GLU A 95 12.00 14.01 12.81
CA GLU A 95 12.75 12.75 12.88
C GLU A 95 13.37 12.34 11.54
N PHE A 96 12.84 12.84 10.42
CA PHE A 96 13.25 12.46 9.06
C PHE A 96 13.77 13.66 8.25
N ASN A 97 14.37 14.63 8.94
CA ASN A 97 14.88 15.83 8.29
C ASN A 97 15.90 15.53 7.17
N GLY A 98 15.68 16.15 6.02
CA GLY A 98 16.49 15.96 4.81
C GLY A 98 16.12 14.73 3.97
N TYR A 99 15.13 13.94 4.38
CA TYR A 99 14.46 13.00 3.48
C TYR A 99 13.32 13.69 2.74
N LYS A 100 13.14 13.35 1.47
CA LYS A 100 11.98 13.72 0.66
C LYS A 100 10.98 12.59 0.76
N VAL A 101 9.72 12.90 1.10
CA VAL A 101 8.64 11.93 0.93
C VAL A 101 8.49 11.75 -0.57
N GLU A 102 8.55 10.52 -1.10
CA GLU A 102 8.30 10.22 -2.52
C GLU A 102 6.84 9.86 -2.74
N ALA A 103 6.35 8.88 -1.97
CA ALA A 103 4.97 8.44 -1.93
C ALA A 103 4.42 8.50 -0.49
N ALA A 104 3.10 8.63 -0.37
CA ALA A 104 2.40 8.52 0.90
C ALA A 104 1.05 7.88 0.67
N GLU A 105 0.69 6.93 1.52
CA GLU A 105 -0.58 6.22 1.46
C GLU A 105 -1.26 6.25 2.81
N SER A 106 -2.59 6.25 2.79
CA SER A 106 -3.40 5.99 3.97
C SER A 106 -3.66 4.50 4.04
N ILE A 107 -3.27 3.87 5.13
CA ILE A 107 -3.37 2.43 5.36
C ILE A 107 -4.32 2.15 6.53
N GLU A 108 -5.23 1.20 6.35
CA GLU A 108 -6.17 0.72 7.37
C GLU A 108 -6.11 -0.81 7.45
N THR A 109 -5.96 -1.35 8.65
CA THR A 109 -6.04 -2.78 8.98
C THR A 109 -6.99 -2.97 10.17
N PRO A 110 -7.40 -4.19 10.52
CA PRO A 110 -8.21 -4.45 11.72
C PRO A 110 -7.60 -3.94 13.04
N LYS A 111 -6.27 -3.70 13.08
CA LYS A 111 -5.55 -3.32 14.30
C LYS A 111 -4.99 -1.90 14.27
N PHE A 112 -4.96 -1.26 13.10
CA PHE A 112 -4.21 -0.03 12.89
C PHE A 112 -4.80 0.81 11.76
N SER A 113 -4.75 2.13 11.91
CA SER A 113 -4.92 3.07 10.82
C SER A 113 -3.89 4.19 10.92
N GLY A 114 -3.33 4.58 9.78
CA GLY A 114 -2.33 5.63 9.71
C GLY A 114 -1.81 5.83 8.30
N TYR A 115 -0.53 6.13 8.19
CA TYR A 115 0.10 6.48 6.94
C TYR A 115 1.40 5.73 6.76
N GLU A 116 1.58 5.18 5.56
CA GLU A 116 2.84 4.63 5.08
C GLU A 116 3.47 5.61 4.11
N MET A 117 4.78 5.85 4.25
CA MET A 117 5.51 6.79 3.43
C MET A 117 6.83 6.19 2.99
N GLU A 118 7.12 6.35 1.70
CA GLU A 118 8.45 6.13 1.16
C GLU A 118 9.25 7.44 1.26
N LEU A 119 10.41 7.37 1.89
CA LEU A 119 11.30 8.48 2.18
C LEU A 119 12.64 8.27 1.47
N GLU A 120 13.03 9.21 0.61
CA GLU A 120 14.28 9.18 -0.17
C GLU A 120 15.26 10.23 0.34
N LYS A 121 16.55 9.87 0.45
CA LYS A 121 17.65 10.80 0.68
C LYS A 121 18.91 10.34 -0.06
N GLY A 122 19.15 10.92 -1.23
CA GLY A 122 20.21 10.43 -2.11
C GLY A 122 19.85 9.04 -2.61
N GLU A 123 20.77 8.08 -2.50
CA GLU A 123 20.56 6.68 -2.89
C GLU A 123 19.88 5.84 -1.79
N SER A 124 19.54 6.43 -0.65
CA SER A 124 18.87 5.72 0.43
C SER A 124 17.36 5.93 0.38
N THR A 125 16.60 4.84 0.25
CA THR A 125 15.15 4.80 0.42
C THR A 125 14.76 4.13 1.74
N MET A 126 13.61 4.52 2.27
CA MET A 126 13.11 4.02 3.55
C MET A 126 11.60 4.08 3.59
N GLU A 127 11.00 3.00 4.04
CA GLU A 127 9.58 2.92 4.36
C GLU A 127 9.35 3.24 5.84
N VAL A 128 8.38 4.12 6.11
CA VAL A 128 7.98 4.51 7.47
C VAL A 128 6.47 4.46 7.61
N VAL A 129 6.01 3.86 8.71
CA VAL A 129 4.60 3.88 9.10
C VAL A 129 4.42 4.77 10.32
N ILE A 130 3.54 5.77 10.21
CA ILE A 130 3.21 6.74 11.27
C ILE A 130 1.71 6.72 11.51
N ASP A 131 1.29 6.64 12.77
CA ASP A 131 -0.13 6.78 13.12
C ASP A 131 -0.64 8.23 12.95
N ALA A 132 -1.96 8.42 12.96
CA ALA A 132 -2.55 9.76 12.81
C ALA A 132 -2.15 10.76 13.93
N LYS A 133 -1.57 10.29 15.04
CA LYS A 133 -1.08 11.11 16.16
C LYS A 133 0.41 11.46 16.02
N GLY A 134 1.06 11.03 14.93
CA GLY A 134 2.48 11.29 14.67
C GLY A 134 3.43 10.28 15.31
N LYS A 135 2.94 9.16 15.86
CA LYS A 135 3.82 8.14 16.43
C LYS A 135 4.40 7.25 15.31
N VAL A 136 5.71 7.17 15.22
CA VAL A 136 6.41 6.20 14.35
C VAL A 136 6.19 4.78 14.88
N LEU A 137 5.68 3.89 14.04
CA LEU A 137 5.40 2.49 14.36
C LEU A 137 6.37 1.53 13.69
N LYS A 138 6.80 1.83 12.46
CA LYS A 138 7.72 1.02 11.68
C LYS A 138 8.70 1.92 10.93
N LYS A 139 9.91 1.42 10.76
CA LYS A 139 10.98 2.02 9.95
C LYS A 139 11.76 0.88 9.31
N LYS A 140 11.80 0.83 7.99
CA LYS A 140 12.57 -0.16 7.22
C LYS A 140 13.41 0.59 6.19
N VAL A 141 14.73 0.44 6.27
CA VAL A 141 15.64 0.97 5.24
C VAL A 141 15.72 -0.06 4.15
N GLU A 142 15.47 0.36 2.91
CA GLU A 142 15.74 -0.49 1.76
C GLU A 142 17.20 -0.29 1.38
N LYS A 143 17.89 -1.40 1.14
CA LYS A 143 19.23 -1.38 0.56
C LYS A 143 19.06 -1.76 -0.89
N GLU A 144 19.65 -1.00 -1.80
CA GLU A 144 19.93 -1.52 -3.13
C GLU A 144 20.87 -2.72 -2.90
N ASP A 145 20.40 -3.92 -3.23
CA ASP A 145 21.30 -5.05 -3.40
C ASP A 145 22.18 -4.65 -4.59
N ASP A 146 23.44 -4.27 -4.31
CA ASP A 146 24.47 -4.21 -5.33
C ASP A 146 24.49 -5.62 -5.95
N ASP A 147 23.96 -5.74 -7.17
CA ASP A 147 24.19 -6.89 -8.03
C ASP A 147 25.72 -6.99 -8.19
N ASP A 148 26.35 -7.77 -7.30
CA ASP A 148 27.74 -8.19 -7.42
C ASP A 148 27.86 -8.86 -8.80
N ASP A 149 28.51 -8.17 -9.73
CA ASP A 149 28.93 -8.66 -11.03
C ASP A 149 29.61 -10.03 -10.86
N GLU A 150 28.90 -11.13 -11.16
CA GLU A 150 29.54 -12.44 -11.36
C GLU A 150 30.26 -12.41 -12.73
N ASP A 151 31.60 -12.27 -12.66
CA ASP A 151 32.57 -12.49 -13.75
C ASP A 151 32.45 -13.86 -14.43
#